data_AF-A0A3B9RTR6-F1
#
_entry.id   AF-A0A3B9RTR6-F1
#
_cell.length_a   1.000
_cell.length_b   1.000
_cell.length_c   1.000
_cell.angle_alpha   90.00
_cell.angle_beta   90.00
_cell.angle_gamma   90.00
#
_symmetry.space_group_name_H-M   'P 1'
#
loop_
_entity.id
_entity.type
_entity.pdbx_description
1 polymer ?
#
loop_
_entity_poly.entity_id
_entity_poly.type
_entity_poly.pdbx_seq_one_letter_code
_entity_poly.pdbx_strand_id
1 'polypeptide(L)' 'TDGLDGLAIMPIAMVAGALGIFAYACSNGVYAHYLAIPFVANSEELTIFCASIVGGGLGFLWYNT' A
#
# COMPACT_ATOMS: atom_id res chain seq x y z
N THR A 1 -7.89 -7.77 -15.58
CA THR A 1 -6.49 -7.71 -16.05
C THR A 1 -5.72 -8.93 -15.57
N ASP A 2 -6.35 -10.10 -15.61
CA ASP A 2 -5.75 -11.34 -15.11
C ASP A 2 -5.82 -12.39 -16.21
N GLY A 3 -4.86 -12.31 -17.12
CA GLY A 3 -4.77 -13.18 -18.30
C GLY A 3 -3.35 -13.65 -18.59
N LEU A 4 -2.38 -13.27 -17.75
CA LEU A 4 -0.98 -13.66 -17.81
C LEU A 4 -0.47 -13.73 -16.37
N ASP A 5 0.44 -14.67 -16.11
CA ASP A 5 0.99 -14.90 -14.78
C ASP A 5 1.69 -13.65 -14.25
N GLY A 6 1.34 -13.26 -13.02
CA GLY A 6 1.85 -12.07 -12.35
C GLY A 6 1.30 -10.72 -12.84
N LEU A 7 0.48 -10.68 -13.90
CA LEU A 7 0.03 -9.42 -14.52
C LEU A 7 -0.86 -8.58 -13.59
N ALA A 8 -1.72 -9.22 -12.81
CA ALA A 8 -2.60 -8.51 -11.89
C ALA A 8 -1.93 -8.20 -10.55
N ILE A 9 -1.13 -9.12 -10.01
CA ILE A 9 -0.63 -9.00 -8.63
C ILE A 9 0.49 -7.97 -8.47
N MET A 10 1.35 -7.80 -9.48
CA MET A 10 2.43 -6.81 -9.42
C MET A 10 1.91 -5.36 -9.36
N PRO A 11 0.95 -4.93 -10.22
CA PRO A 11 0.30 -3.63 -10.06
C PRO A 11 -0.39 -3.46 -8.71
N ILE A 12 -1.04 -4.50 -8.18
CA ILE A 12 -1.70 -4.45 -6.87
C ILE A 12 -0.67 -4.19 -5.76
N ALA A 13 0.46 -4.90 -5.76
CA ALA A 13 1.52 -4.71 -4.78
C ALA A 13 2.11 -3.29 -4.85
N MET A 14 2.33 -2.76 -6.04
CA MET A 14 2.83 -1.38 -6.22
C MET A 14 1.85 -0.32 -5.72
N VAL A 15 0.57 -0.45 -6.08
CA VAL A 15 -0.48 0.50 -5.66
C VAL A 15 -0.72 0.41 -4.15
N ALA A 16 -0.78 -0.79 -3.59
CA ALA A 16 -0.89 -0.97 -2.14
C ALA A 16 0.30 -0.37 -1.40
N GLY A 17 1.53 -0.55 -1.89
CA GLY A 17 2.72 0.07 -1.33
C GLY A 17 2.64 1.60 -1.34
N ALA A 18 2.25 2.20 -2.47
CA ALA A 18 2.08 3.65 -2.57
C ALA A 18 1.01 4.18 -1.61
N LEU A 19 -0.16 3.51 -1.55
CA LEU A 19 -1.24 3.87 -0.63
C LEU A 19 -0.83 3.74 0.84
N GLY A 20 -0.04 2.73 1.20
CA GLY A 20 0.51 2.57 2.55
C GLY A 20 1.43 3.73 2.95
N ILE A 21 2.27 4.22 2.04
CA ILE A 21 3.12 5.38 2.29
C ILE A 21 2.27 6.64 2.52
N PHE A 22 1.24 6.85 1.71
CA PHE A 22 0.31 7.98 1.90
C PHE A 22 -0.47 7.88 3.21
N ALA A 23 -0.93 6.68 3.58
CA ALA A 23 -1.64 6.45 4.83
C ALA A 23 -0.79 6.82 6.06
N TYR A 24 0.51 6.50 6.04
CA TYR A 24 1.47 6.86 7.07
C TYR A 24 1.80 8.37 7.07
N ALA A 25 1.95 8.98 5.89
CA ALA A 25 2.25 10.40 5.79
C ALA A 25 1.09 11.27 6.27
N CYS A 26 -0.16 10.89 5.94
CA CYS A 26 -1.36 11.59 6.36
C CYS A 26 -1.69 11.41 7.86
N SER A 27 -1.25 10.31 8.49
CA SER A 27 -1.52 10.06 9.92
C SER A 27 -0.56 10.76 10.88
N ASN A 28 0.52 11.34 10.37
CA ASN A 28 1.50 12.05 11.19
C ASN A 28 1.34 13.56 11.06
N GLY A 29 1.05 14.26 12.16
CA GLY A 29 0.83 15.71 12.14
C GLY A 29 2.02 16.53 11.63
N VAL A 30 3.25 16.05 11.82
CA VAL A 30 4.46 16.72 11.32
C VAL A 30 4.57 16.56 9.81
N TYR A 31 4.41 15.33 9.30
CA TYR A 31 4.49 15.06 7.86
C TYR A 31 3.31 15.66 7.10
N ALA A 32 2.09 15.52 7.62
CA ALA A 32 0.90 16.08 6.99
C ALA A 32 1.02 17.61 6.83
N HIS A 33 1.49 18.30 7.88
CA HIS A 33 1.75 19.74 7.82
C HIS A 33 2.91 20.09 6.87
N TYR A 34 4.03 19.35 6.91
CA TYR A 34 5.20 19.62 6.07
C TYR A 34 4.92 19.42 4.58
N LEU A 35 4.20 18.36 4.22
CA LEU A 35 3.85 18.03 2.83
C LEU A 35 2.59 18.76 2.33
N ALA A 36 1.94 19.57 3.18
CA ALA A 36 0.66 20.24 2.87
C ALA A 36 -0.44 19.26 2.40
N ILE A 37 -0.52 18.10 3.04
CA ILE A 37 -1.54 17.06 2.80
C ILE A 37 -2.52 17.01 3.98
N PRO A 38 -3.78 16.58 3.78
CA PRO A 38 -4.77 16.53 4.85
C PRO A 38 -4.34 15.55 5.95
N PHE A 39 -4.37 16.02 7.20
CA PHE A 39 -4.15 15.17 8.37
C PHE A 39 -5.40 14.32 8.64
N VAL A 40 -5.23 13.00 8.70
CA VAL A 40 -6.30 12.05 8.99
C VAL A 40 -5.87 11.22 10.19
N ALA A 41 -6.47 11.49 11.35
CA ALA A 41 -6.17 10.74 12.56
C ALA A 41 -6.55 9.26 12.40
N ASN A 42 -5.73 8.37 12.97
CA ASN A 42 -5.91 6.91 12.96
C ASN A 42 -5.81 6.26 11.57
N SER A 43 -5.32 6.96 10.53
CA SER A 43 -5.12 6.34 9.21
C SER A 43 -3.89 5.44 9.14
N GLU A 44 -3.05 5.38 10.17
CA GLU A 44 -1.87 4.53 10.25
C GLU A 44 -2.20 3.04 10.14
N GLU A 45 -3.39 2.61 10.57
CA GLU A 45 -3.85 1.23 10.47
C GLU A 45 -3.93 0.76 9.01
N LEU A 46 -4.23 1.67 8.07
CA LEU A 46 -4.23 1.36 6.64
C LEU A 46 -2.84 1.02 6.14
N THR A 47 -1.77 1.53 6.76
CA THR A 47 -0.38 1.18 6.41
C THR A 47 -0.13 -0.29 6.69
N ILE A 48 -0.61 -0.80 7.83
CA ILE A 48 -0.48 -2.21 8.22
C ILE A 48 -1.27 -3.10 7.26
N PHE A 49 -2.49 -2.69 6.92
CA PHE A 49 -3.32 -3.39 5.94
C PHE A 49 -2.68 -3.41 4.53
N CYS A 50 -2.13 -2.29 4.07
CA CYS A 50 -1.43 -2.25 2.79
C CYS A 50 -0.16 -3.13 2.79
N ALA A 51 0.58 -3.14 3.90
CA ALA A 51 1.75 -4.00 4.04
C ALA A 51 1.38 -5.49 4.02
N SER A 52 0.23 -5.89 4.59
CA SER A 52 -0.25 -7.26 4.52
C SER A 52 -0.68 -7.67 3.10
N ILE A 53 -1.28 -6.75 2.32
CA ILE A 53 -1.57 -6.97 0.90
C ILE A 53 -0.28 -7.19 0.10
N VAL A 54 0.75 -6.37 0.31
CA VAL A 54 2.04 -6.53 -0.38
C VAL A 54 2.70 -7.86 -0.01
N GLY A 55 2.75 -8.20 1.27
CA GLY A 55 3.32 -9.47 1.73
C GLY A 55 2.55 -10.68 1.22
N GLY A 56 1.22 -10.65 1.28
CA GLY A 56 0.35 -11.69 0.73
C GLY A 56 0.46 -11.80 -0.79
N GLY A 57 0.59 -10.67 -1.49
CA GLY A 57 0.75 -10.61 -2.95
C GLY A 57 2.09 -11.14 -3.42
N LEU A 58 3.18 -10.89 -2.69
CA LEU A 58 4.49 -11.51 -2.96
C LEU A 58 4.45 -13.02 -2.73
N GLY A 59 3.76 -13.48 -1.67
CA GLY A 59 3.52 -14.90 -1.43
C GLY A 59 2.69 -15.55 -2.54
N PHE A 60 1.66 -14.87 -3.05
CA PHE A 60 0.89 -15.32 -4.21
C PHE A 60 1.76 -15.38 -5.47
N LEU A 61 2.51 -14.32 -5.77
CA LEU A 61 3.40 -14.25 -6.94
C LEU A 61 4.40 -15.41 -6.96
N TRP A 62 4.89 -15.85 -5.80
CA TRP A 62 5.80 -16.99 -5.69
C TRP A 62 5.23 -18.30 -6.26
N TYR A 63 3.92 -18.52 -6.13
CA TYR A 63 3.23 -19.70 -6.65
C TYR A 63 2.48 -19.43 -7.96
N ASN A 64 2.37 -18.16 -8.37
CA ASN A 64 1.74 -17.73 -9.61
C ASN A 64 2.80 -17.73 -10.73
N THR A 65 3.22 -18.95 -11.09
CA THR A 65 4.05 -19.23 -12.27
C THR A 65 3.20 -19.65 -13.44
#